data_AF-A0A100WTJ7-F1
#
_entry.id   AF-A0A100WTJ7-F1
#
_cell.length_a   1.000
_cell.length_b   1.000
_cell.length_c   1.000
_cell.angle_alpha   90.00
_cell.angle_beta   90.00
_cell.angle_gamma   90.00
#
_symmetry.space_group_name_H-M   'P 1'
#
loop_
_entity.id
_entity.type
_entity.pdbx_description
1 polymer ?
#
loop_
_entity_poly.entity_id
_entity_poly.type
_entity_poly.pdbx_seq_one_letter_code
_entity_poly.pdbx_strand_id
1 'polypeptide(L)'
;MKRFAGWGLPILVGCALLGMMVGASAPGEPLMIFDISALLLFALAFGWLVAVIRLLSGSGRGPRRWIAAAVPPALTLVTFLLIHAGVPIQIRWYTAQPSFERALQAFDRDADFGSRPGNIAGYPVEYIARRADNFVDFTYRDDQNGWNGFAYSADGSAPQTEHKSSGDYVIDWAQRLGPHWFAFQSHHTVH
;
A
#
# COMPACT_ATOMS: atom_id res chain seq x y z
N MET A 1 -31.39 -10.94 -20.74
CA MET A 1 -30.07 -10.47 -20.24
C MET A 1 -29.88 -8.95 -20.40
N LYS A 2 -30.82 -8.09 -19.93
CA LYS A 2 -30.76 -6.61 -20.11
C LYS A 2 -30.35 -5.82 -18.85
N ARG A 3 -30.07 -6.49 -17.72
CA ARG A 3 -29.82 -5.84 -16.41
C ARG A 3 -28.44 -5.18 -16.25
N PHE A 4 -27.46 -5.53 -17.08
CA PHE A 4 -26.07 -5.05 -16.93
C PHE A 4 -25.70 -3.82 -17.77
N ALA A 5 -26.56 -3.39 -18.70
CA ALA A 5 -26.21 -2.39 -19.71
C ALA A 5 -25.87 -0.98 -19.15
N GLY A 6 -26.14 -0.70 -17.87
CA GLY A 6 -25.79 0.56 -17.20
C GLY A 6 -24.70 0.46 -16.12
N TRP A 7 -24.33 -0.74 -15.68
CA TRP A 7 -23.41 -0.94 -14.54
C TRP A 7 -21.99 -1.33 -14.95
N GLY A 8 -21.75 -1.61 -16.23
CA GLY A 8 -20.42 -2.01 -16.71
C GLY A 8 -19.33 -0.98 -16.38
N LEU A 9 -19.60 0.32 -16.59
CA LEU A 9 -18.64 1.37 -16.29
C LEU A 9 -18.33 1.49 -14.78
N PRO A 10 -19.33 1.57 -13.87
CA PRO A 10 -19.07 1.49 -12.42
C PRO A 10 -18.26 0.27 -11.98
N ILE A 11 -18.53 -0.91 -12.55
CA ILE A 11 -17.82 -2.14 -12.20
C ILE A 11 -16.34 -2.04 -12.61
N LEU A 12 -16.06 -1.61 -13.85
CA LEU A 12 -14.69 -1.45 -14.34
C LEU A 12 -13.91 -0.41 -13.54
N VAL A 13 -14.55 0.70 -13.17
CA VAL A 13 -13.97 1.72 -12.30
C VAL A 13 -13.67 1.12 -10.93
N GLY A 14 -14.61 0.37 -10.34
CA GLY A 14 -14.37 -0.35 -9.08
C GLY A 14 -13.16 -1.28 -9.15
N CYS A 15 -13.01 -2.04 -10.23
CA CYS A 15 -11.84 -2.91 -10.43
C CYS A 15 -10.52 -2.12 -10.53
N ALA A 16 -10.49 -1.02 -11.29
CA ALA A 16 -9.31 -0.16 -11.38
C ALA A 16 -8.95 0.44 -10.01
N LEU A 17 -9.94 0.92 -9.26
CA LEU A 17 -9.72 1.49 -7.93
C LEU A 17 -9.23 0.44 -6.92
N LEU A 18 -9.70 -0.81 -7.00
CA LEU A 18 -9.15 -1.91 -6.20
C LEU A 18 -7.68 -2.18 -6.53
N GLY A 19 -7.31 -2.15 -7.81
CA GLY A 19 -5.91 -2.28 -8.23
C GLY A 19 -5.04 -1.14 -7.69
N MET A 20 -5.54 0.11 -7.69
CA MET A 20 -4.85 1.23 -7.05
C MET A 20 -4.72 1.05 -5.53
N MET A 21 -5.75 0.56 -4.84
CA MET A 21 -5.68 0.27 -3.39
C MET A 21 -4.63 -0.79 -3.07
N VAL A 22 -4.57 -1.86 -3.87
CA VAL A 22 -3.54 -2.91 -3.73
C VAL A 22 -2.16 -2.32 -3.99
N GLY A 23 -2.00 -1.55 -5.06
CA GLY A 23 -0.72 -0.93 -5.39
C GLY A 23 -0.23 0.08 -4.35
N ALA A 24 -1.15 0.81 -3.72
CA ALA A 24 -0.86 1.75 -2.64
C ALA A 24 -0.68 1.09 -1.26
N SER A 25 -0.85 -0.23 -1.14
CA SER A 25 -0.69 -0.94 0.14
C SER A 25 0.76 -1.28 0.47
N ALA A 26 1.69 -1.08 -0.47
CA ALA A 26 3.12 -1.23 -0.25
C ALA A 26 3.78 0.14 -0.02
N PRO A 27 4.60 0.28 1.03
CA PRO A 27 5.41 1.48 1.26
C PRO A 27 6.65 1.51 0.34
N GLY A 28 7.20 2.71 0.11
CA GLY A 28 8.37 2.96 -0.75
C GLY A 28 7.96 3.46 -2.13
N GLU A 29 7.46 2.58 -3.00
CA GLU A 29 6.95 2.97 -4.32
C GLU A 29 5.64 2.29 -4.66
N PRO A 30 4.77 2.94 -5.47
CA PRO A 30 3.57 2.29 -5.97
C PRO A 30 3.98 1.06 -6.78
N LEU A 31 3.46 -0.11 -6.41
CA LEU A 31 3.66 -1.32 -7.22
C LEU A 31 3.20 -1.05 -8.66
N MET A 32 3.79 -1.72 -9.65
CA MET A 32 3.38 -1.62 -11.07
C MET A 32 1.86 -1.73 -11.29
N ILE A 33 1.15 -2.46 -10.42
CA ILE A 33 -0.31 -2.57 -10.44
C ILE A 33 -1.03 -1.24 -10.18
N PHE A 34 -0.43 -0.33 -9.39
CA PHE A 34 -0.92 1.03 -9.17
C PHE A 34 -0.93 1.81 -10.49
N ASP A 35 0.20 1.82 -11.21
CA ASP A 35 0.35 2.58 -12.46
C ASP A 35 -0.56 2.04 -13.56
N ILE A 36 -0.62 0.72 -13.72
CA ILE A 36 -1.55 0.07 -14.66
C ILE A 36 -2.99 0.46 -14.33
N SER A 37 -3.34 0.46 -13.04
CA SER A 37 -4.68 0.83 -12.59
C SER A 37 -4.99 2.31 -12.78
N ALA A 38 -4.02 3.19 -12.57
CA ALA A 38 -4.15 4.63 -12.80
C ALA A 38 -4.34 4.94 -14.29
N LEU A 39 -3.56 4.30 -15.18
CA LEU A 39 -3.72 4.40 -16.63
C LEU A 39 -5.10 3.90 -17.08
N LEU A 40 -5.56 2.77 -16.53
CA LEU A 40 -6.90 2.25 -16.79
C LEU A 40 -7.98 3.22 -16.32
N LEU A 41 -7.84 3.80 -15.12
CA LEU A 41 -8.78 4.77 -14.58
C LEU A 41 -8.86 6.02 -15.48
N PHE A 42 -7.72 6.48 -16.01
CA PHE A 42 -7.66 7.59 -16.96
C PHE A 42 -8.44 7.27 -18.24
N ALA A 43 -8.25 6.08 -18.83
CA ALA A 43 -9.02 5.63 -19.99
C ALA A 43 -10.54 5.53 -19.69
N LEU A 44 -10.90 5.02 -18.51
CA LEU A 44 -12.30 4.92 -18.07
C LEU A 44 -12.93 6.29 -17.83
N ALA A 45 -12.17 7.31 -17.43
CA ALA A 45 -12.65 8.68 -17.29
C ALA A 45 -13.12 9.27 -18.63
N PHE A 46 -12.42 8.99 -19.74
CA PHE A 46 -12.91 9.36 -21.08
C PHE A 46 -14.20 8.62 -21.45
N GLY A 47 -14.26 7.31 -21.16
CA GLY A 47 -15.47 6.52 -21.38
C GLY A 47 -16.66 7.05 -20.58
N TRP A 48 -16.42 7.50 -19.35
CA TRP A 48 -17.40 8.17 -18.51
C TRP A 48 -17.86 9.50 -19.09
N LEU A 49 -16.93 10.35 -19.55
CA LEU A 49 -17.26 11.64 -20.15
C LEU A 49 -18.18 11.48 -21.37
N VAL A 50 -17.87 10.52 -22.26
CA VAL A 50 -18.71 10.18 -23.41
C VAL A 50 -20.10 9.71 -22.97
N ALA A 51 -20.19 8.92 -21.90
CA ALA A 51 -21.46 8.45 -21.36
C ALA A 51 -22.31 9.61 -20.79
N VAL A 52 -21.69 10.56 -20.09
CA VAL A 52 -22.37 11.76 -19.56
C VAL A 52 -22.84 12.67 -20.69
N ILE A 53 -22.01 12.92 -21.70
CA ILE A 53 -22.41 13.71 -22.87
C ILE A 53 -23.62 13.07 -23.55
N ARG A 54 -23.62 11.75 -23.78
CA ARG A 54 -24.78 11.03 -24.35
C ARG A 54 -26.04 11.08 -23.49
N LEU A 55 -25.88 11.08 -22.15
CA LEU A 55 -26.98 11.25 -21.20
C LEU A 55 -27.60 12.65 -21.30
N LEU A 56 -26.74 13.69 -21.42
CA LEU A 56 -27.15 15.08 -21.58
C LEU A 56 -27.82 15.33 -22.95
N SER A 57 -27.34 14.71 -24.03
CA SER A 57 -27.84 14.90 -25.41
C SER A 57 -29.21 14.24 -25.71
N GLY A 58 -29.97 13.80 -24.70
CA GLY A 58 -31.40 13.51 -24.86
C GLY A 58 -31.82 12.04 -24.89
N SER A 59 -30.95 11.09 -24.54
CA SER A 59 -31.27 9.64 -24.61
C SER A 59 -31.60 8.98 -23.26
N GLY A 60 -31.56 9.70 -22.14
CA GLY A 60 -31.53 9.08 -20.81
C GLY A 60 -32.36 9.76 -19.72
N ARG A 61 -33.68 9.83 -19.88
CA ARG A 61 -34.60 10.18 -18.78
C ARG A 61 -34.87 8.95 -17.91
N GLY A 62 -34.00 8.71 -16.92
CA GLY A 62 -34.25 7.69 -15.91
C GLY A 62 -33.31 7.83 -14.72
N PRO A 63 -33.81 7.89 -13.47
CA PRO A 63 -32.99 8.13 -12.28
C PRO A 63 -31.87 7.09 -12.12
N ARG A 64 -32.10 5.84 -12.53
CA ARG A 64 -31.08 4.78 -12.50
C ARG A 64 -29.84 5.06 -13.37
N ARG A 65 -29.98 5.75 -14.50
CA ARG A 65 -28.84 6.06 -15.38
C ARG A 65 -28.00 7.21 -14.83
N TRP A 66 -28.65 8.19 -14.20
CA TRP A 66 -27.97 9.25 -13.47
C TRP A 66 -27.23 8.74 -12.24
N ILE A 67 -27.84 7.81 -11.48
CA ILE A 67 -27.15 7.12 -10.38
C ILE A 67 -25.91 6.39 -10.91
N ALA A 68 -26.05 5.60 -11.98
CA ALA A 68 -24.90 4.89 -12.56
C ALA A 68 -23.80 5.82 -13.10
N ALA A 69 -24.15 7.03 -13.56
CA ALA A 69 -23.18 8.05 -13.97
C ALA A 69 -22.52 8.76 -12.77
N ALA A 70 -23.20 8.91 -11.64
CA ALA A 70 -22.65 9.54 -10.44
C ALA A 70 -21.74 8.61 -9.62
N VAL A 71 -21.94 7.29 -9.71
CA VAL A 71 -21.16 6.30 -8.95
C VAL A 71 -19.65 6.35 -9.26
N PRO A 72 -19.18 6.36 -10.53
CA PRO A 72 -17.76 6.40 -10.85
C PRO A 72 -16.95 7.55 -10.21
N PRO A 73 -17.36 8.83 -10.31
CA PRO A 73 -16.62 9.92 -9.66
C PRO A 73 -16.70 9.84 -8.13
N ALA A 74 -17.83 9.40 -7.56
CA ALA A 74 -17.97 9.23 -6.13
C ALA A 74 -17.02 8.14 -5.59
N LEU A 75 -16.94 6.99 -6.26
CA LEU A 75 -16.01 5.92 -5.92
C LEU A 75 -14.56 6.40 -6.03
N THR A 76 -14.24 7.10 -7.11
CA THR A 76 -12.89 7.63 -7.36
C THR A 76 -12.45 8.58 -6.23
N LEU A 77 -13.33 9.51 -5.84
CA LEU A 77 -13.07 10.44 -4.74
C LEU A 77 -12.85 9.69 -3.41
N VAL A 78 -13.72 8.74 -3.08
CA VAL A 78 -13.59 7.93 -1.86
C VAL A 78 -12.26 7.16 -1.86
N THR A 79 -11.90 6.52 -2.97
CA THR A 79 -10.64 5.78 -3.09
C THR A 79 -9.44 6.70 -2.88
N PHE A 80 -9.40 7.89 -3.50
CA PHE A 80 -8.30 8.82 -3.28
C PHE A 80 -8.20 9.30 -1.83
N LEU A 81 -9.33 9.57 -1.18
CA LEU A 81 -9.35 9.90 0.25
C LEU A 81 -8.80 8.76 1.10
N LEU A 82 -9.13 7.50 0.79
CA LEU A 82 -8.61 6.32 1.49
C LEU A 82 -7.10 6.14 1.27
N ILE A 83 -6.61 6.31 0.04
CA ILE A 83 -5.16 6.28 -0.26
C ILE A 83 -4.45 7.36 0.55
N HIS A 84 -4.96 8.58 0.47
CA HIS A 84 -4.35 9.73 1.14
C HIS A 84 -4.35 9.58 2.66
N ALA A 85 -5.40 8.97 3.23
CA ALA A 85 -5.46 8.64 4.65
C ALA A 85 -4.57 7.43 5.05
N GLY A 86 -3.87 6.80 4.10
CA GLY A 86 -3.01 5.64 4.35
C GLY A 86 -3.77 4.36 4.69
N VAL A 87 -5.08 4.30 4.41
CA VAL A 87 -5.95 3.16 4.79
C VAL A 87 -5.47 1.82 4.18
N PRO A 88 -5.08 1.73 2.89
CA PRO A 88 -4.60 0.47 2.33
C PRO A 88 -3.39 -0.09 3.05
N ILE A 89 -2.45 0.78 3.43
CA ILE A 89 -1.24 0.41 4.17
C ILE A 89 -1.62 -0.06 5.57
N GLN A 90 -2.52 0.66 6.27
CA GLN A 90 -2.99 0.26 7.60
C GLN A 90 -3.70 -1.11 7.59
N ILE A 91 -4.52 -1.39 6.57
CA ILE A 91 -5.18 -2.70 6.42
C ILE A 91 -4.16 -3.81 6.20
N ARG A 92 -3.20 -3.61 5.28
CA ARG A 92 -2.14 -4.60 5.01
C ARG A 92 -1.26 -4.82 6.24
N TRP A 93 -1.00 -3.76 7.00
CA TRP A 93 -0.28 -3.86 8.26
C TRP A 93 -1.06 -4.68 9.29
N TYR A 94 -2.33 -4.35 9.52
CA TYR A 94 -3.17 -5.04 10.49
C TYR A 94 -3.28 -6.55 10.21
N THR A 95 -3.28 -6.97 8.94
CA THR A 95 -3.27 -8.39 8.57
C THR A 95 -1.90 -9.04 8.72
N ALA A 96 -0.81 -8.30 8.52
CA ALA A 96 0.56 -8.79 8.65
C ALA A 96 1.07 -8.84 10.10
N GLN A 97 0.60 -7.95 10.97
CA GLN A 97 1.07 -7.73 12.34
C GLN A 97 1.28 -9.02 13.14
N PRO A 98 0.32 -9.96 13.23
CA PRO A 98 0.49 -11.15 14.05
C PRO A 98 1.63 -12.07 13.58
N SER A 99 2.03 -11.97 12.31
CA SER A 99 3.15 -12.75 11.76
C SER A 99 4.49 -12.12 12.13
N PHE A 100 4.56 -10.79 12.12
CA PHE A 100 5.76 -10.06 12.56
C PHE A 100 6.01 -10.20 14.06
N GLU A 101 4.95 -10.14 14.88
CA GLU A 101 5.07 -10.40 16.32
C GLU A 101 5.56 -11.83 16.62
N ARG A 102 5.08 -12.83 15.86
CA ARG A 102 5.56 -14.22 15.98
C ARG A 102 7.03 -14.36 15.56
N ALA A 103 7.43 -13.71 14.48
CA ALA A 103 8.82 -13.71 14.02
C ALA A 103 9.75 -13.03 15.04
N LEU A 104 9.29 -11.95 15.68
CA LEU A 104 10.03 -11.31 16.76
C LEU A 104 10.19 -12.25 17.96
N GLN A 105 9.13 -12.92 18.40
CA GLN A 105 9.22 -13.89 19.49
C GLN A 105 10.17 -15.05 19.17
N ALA A 106 10.25 -15.47 17.91
CA ALA A 106 11.22 -16.47 17.48
C ALA A 106 12.65 -15.92 17.56
N PHE A 107 12.87 -14.71 17.07
CA PHE A 107 14.17 -14.02 17.14
C PHE A 107 14.64 -13.74 18.56
N ASP A 108 13.74 -13.38 19.48
CA ASP A 108 14.06 -13.17 20.90
C ASP A 108 14.45 -14.47 21.61
N ARG A 109 13.94 -15.61 21.15
CA ARG A 109 14.28 -16.94 21.69
C ARG A 109 15.56 -17.50 21.08
N ASP A 110 15.78 -17.23 19.80
CA ASP A 110 16.91 -17.73 19.04
C ASP A 110 17.38 -16.66 18.04
N ALA A 111 18.53 -16.05 18.32
CA ALA A 111 19.09 -15.02 17.45
C ALA A 111 19.48 -15.58 16.07
N ASP A 112 19.76 -16.89 15.94
CA ASP A 112 20.13 -17.50 14.67
C ASP A 112 18.97 -17.53 13.68
N PHE A 113 17.72 -17.50 14.17
CA PHE A 113 16.52 -17.31 13.33
C PHE A 113 16.62 -16.04 12.48
N GLY A 114 17.22 -14.99 13.03
CA GLY A 114 17.41 -13.71 12.34
C GLY A 114 18.31 -13.80 11.12
N SER A 115 19.12 -14.86 10.96
CA SER A 115 19.98 -15.01 9.78
C SER A 115 19.22 -15.47 8.53
N ARG A 116 18.09 -16.17 8.68
CA ARG A 116 17.27 -16.74 7.58
C ARG A 116 15.78 -16.85 7.96
N PRO A 117 15.08 -15.73 8.19
CA PRO A 117 13.69 -15.71 8.64
C PRO A 117 12.70 -16.12 7.55
N GLY A 118 13.06 -15.96 6.26
CA GLY A 118 12.24 -16.37 5.12
C GLY A 118 11.04 -15.45 4.88
N ASN A 119 9.90 -15.99 4.45
CA ASN A 119 8.73 -15.18 4.11
C ASN A 119 7.87 -14.91 5.35
N ILE A 120 7.68 -13.65 5.70
CA ILE A 120 6.82 -13.20 6.81
C ILE A 120 5.69 -12.35 6.24
N ALA A 121 4.44 -12.83 6.33
CA ALA A 121 3.25 -12.11 5.84
C ALA A 121 3.33 -11.64 4.37
N GLY A 122 3.99 -12.41 3.51
CA GLY A 122 4.19 -12.07 2.10
C GLY A 122 5.44 -11.23 1.82
N TYR A 123 6.19 -10.82 2.84
CA TYR A 123 7.44 -10.10 2.72
C TYR A 123 8.62 -11.09 2.72
N PRO A 124 9.51 -11.09 1.71
CA PRO A 124 10.66 -11.98 1.65
C PRO A 124 11.80 -11.45 2.54
N VAL A 125 11.69 -11.63 3.86
CA VAL A 125 12.68 -11.14 4.82
C VAL A 125 13.97 -11.95 4.70
N GLU A 126 15.07 -11.26 4.43
CA GLU A 126 16.42 -11.83 4.31
C GLU A 126 17.09 -11.99 5.67
N TYR A 127 16.95 -11.00 6.56
CA TYR A 127 17.48 -11.07 7.92
C TYR A 127 16.72 -10.20 8.91
N ILE A 128 16.84 -10.52 10.20
CA ILE A 128 16.34 -9.77 11.35
C ILE A 128 17.52 -9.38 12.24
N ALA A 129 17.61 -8.11 12.63
CA ALA A 129 18.69 -7.62 13.48
C ALA A 129 18.16 -6.62 14.52
N ARG A 130 18.79 -6.56 15.70
CA ARG A 130 18.55 -5.47 16.65
C ARG A 130 19.26 -4.21 16.21
N ARG A 131 18.59 -3.07 16.38
CA ARG A 131 19.10 -1.73 16.13
C ARG A 131 19.48 -1.04 17.45
N ALA A 132 20.35 -0.04 17.38
CA ALA A 132 20.89 0.65 18.55
C ALA A 132 19.84 1.47 19.33
N ASP A 133 18.73 1.84 18.70
CA ASP A 133 17.61 2.60 19.26
C ASP A 133 16.48 1.72 19.81
N ASN A 134 16.79 0.45 20.12
CA ASN A 134 15.85 -0.60 20.57
C ASN A 134 14.80 -1.01 19.52
N PHE A 135 14.98 -0.65 18.25
CA PHE A 135 14.20 -1.23 17.17
C PHE A 135 14.75 -2.60 16.76
N VAL A 136 13.90 -3.37 16.10
CA VAL A 136 14.27 -4.59 15.39
C VAL A 136 14.02 -4.36 13.91
N ASP A 137 15.08 -4.44 13.13
CA ASP A 137 15.06 -4.33 11.68
C ASP A 137 14.73 -5.70 11.10
N PHE A 138 13.72 -5.73 10.24
CA PHE A 138 13.42 -6.86 9.38
C PHE A 138 13.77 -6.42 7.96
N THR A 139 14.90 -6.90 7.47
CA THR A 139 15.40 -6.49 6.17
C THR A 139 14.92 -7.45 5.11
N TYR A 140 14.34 -6.90 4.05
CA TYR A 140 14.17 -7.60 2.78
C TYR A 140 14.81 -6.74 1.69
N ARG A 141 15.31 -7.38 0.64
CA ARG A 141 15.86 -6.72 -0.52
C ARG A 141 14.80 -6.66 -1.61
N ASP A 142 14.47 -5.44 -2.06
CA ASP A 142 13.77 -5.24 -3.32
C ASP A 142 14.80 -4.91 -4.41
N ASP A 143 14.98 -5.82 -5.36
CA ASP A 143 16.00 -5.73 -6.41
C ASP A 143 15.70 -4.66 -7.46
N GLN A 144 14.46 -4.15 -7.51
CA GLN A 144 14.09 -3.11 -8.47
C GLN A 144 14.59 -1.73 -8.06
N ASN A 145 14.70 -1.44 -6.76
CA ASN A 145 15.02 -0.10 -6.28
C ASN A 145 15.99 -0.04 -5.07
N GLY A 146 16.52 -1.16 -4.58
CA GLY A 146 17.59 -1.17 -3.56
C GLY A 146 17.15 -0.80 -2.13
N TRP A 147 15.85 -0.84 -1.84
CA TRP A 147 15.30 -0.52 -0.52
C TRP A 147 15.55 -1.65 0.47
N ASN A 148 15.97 -1.30 1.68
CA ASN A 148 16.27 -2.26 2.74
C ASN A 148 15.38 -1.99 3.96
N GLY A 149 14.35 -2.83 4.10
CA GLY A 149 13.81 -3.19 5.40
C GLY A 149 12.74 -2.30 6.02
N PHE A 150 12.14 -2.87 7.06
CA PHE A 150 11.18 -2.20 7.93
C PHE A 150 11.64 -2.37 9.39
N ALA A 151 11.50 -1.30 10.16
CA ALA A 151 11.80 -1.26 11.58
C ALA A 151 10.52 -1.51 12.38
N TYR A 152 10.65 -2.30 13.44
CA TYR A 152 9.62 -2.55 14.43
C TYR A 152 10.14 -2.24 15.82
N SER A 153 9.37 -1.49 16.63
CA SER A 153 9.60 -1.42 18.06
C SER A 153 8.29 -1.53 18.81
N ALA A 154 8.29 -2.28 19.91
CA ALA A 154 7.11 -2.43 20.74
C ALA A 154 6.90 -1.30 21.74
N ASP A 155 7.98 -0.64 22.15
CA ASP A 155 7.98 0.49 23.07
C ASP A 155 9.21 1.35 22.80
N GLY A 156 9.00 2.61 22.40
CA GLY A 156 10.10 3.50 22.06
C GLY A 156 9.67 4.89 21.61
N SER A 157 10.66 5.77 21.51
CA SER A 157 10.58 7.02 20.76
C SER A 157 10.28 6.75 19.28
N ALA A 158 9.81 7.77 18.56
CA ALA A 158 9.64 7.66 17.11
C ALA A 158 10.96 7.21 16.45
N PRO A 159 10.90 6.31 15.46
CA PRO A 159 12.08 5.79 14.78
C PRO A 159 12.86 6.94 14.13
N GLN A 160 14.19 6.90 14.27
CA GLN A 160 15.06 7.89 13.65
C GLN A 160 15.81 7.30 12.46
N THR A 161 16.19 8.16 11.52
CA THR A 161 17.14 7.82 10.46
C THR A 161 18.46 7.40 11.09
N GLU A 162 19.05 6.30 10.62
CA GLU A 162 20.35 5.82 11.08
C GLU A 162 21.39 5.99 9.98
N HIS A 163 22.48 6.64 10.34
CA HIS A 163 23.63 6.83 9.47
C HIS A 163 24.60 5.66 9.70
N LYS A 164 24.78 4.79 8.71
CA LYS A 164 25.81 3.73 8.74
C LYS A 164 26.94 4.08 7.77
N SER A 165 28.12 3.53 8.02
CA SER A 165 29.28 3.71 7.15
C SER A 165 29.08 3.19 5.71
N SER A 166 28.10 2.30 5.50
CA SER A 166 27.73 1.75 4.20
C SER A 166 26.62 2.51 3.47
N GLY A 167 25.99 3.51 4.11
CA GLY A 167 24.80 4.18 3.60
C GLY A 167 23.87 4.66 4.71
N ASP A 168 22.98 5.59 4.36
CA ASP A 168 21.95 6.12 5.25
C ASP A 168 20.69 5.26 5.14
N TYR A 169 20.18 4.82 6.29
CA TYR A 169 18.88 4.17 6.40
C TYR A 169 17.87 5.24 6.84
N VAL A 170 17.25 5.89 5.85
CA VAL A 170 16.31 6.99 6.05
C VAL A 170 14.94 6.44 6.33
N ILE A 171 14.30 6.90 7.41
CA ILE A 171 12.90 6.56 7.69
C ILE A 171 12.02 7.35 6.72
N ASP A 172 11.58 6.69 5.65
CA ASP A 172 10.71 7.29 4.63
C ASP A 172 9.25 7.36 5.12
N TRP A 173 8.86 6.40 5.96
CA TRP A 173 7.55 6.38 6.56
C TRP A 173 7.62 5.79 7.96
N ALA A 174 6.88 6.40 8.90
CA ALA A 174 6.67 5.84 10.22
C ALA A 174 5.24 6.09 10.68
N GLN A 175 4.63 5.07 11.28
CA GLN A 175 3.33 5.21 11.92
C GLN A 175 3.30 4.45 13.25
N ARG A 176 2.73 5.10 14.27
CA ARG A 176 2.40 4.44 15.53
C ARG A 176 1.06 3.75 15.40
N LEU A 177 1.03 2.44 15.62
CA LEU A 177 -0.17 1.62 15.55
C LEU A 177 -0.31 0.86 16.87
N GLY A 178 -1.01 1.47 17.82
CA GLY A 178 -1.11 0.97 19.20
C GLY A 178 0.18 1.23 20.01
N PRO A 179 0.68 0.25 20.78
CA PRO A 179 1.94 0.41 21.50
C PRO A 179 3.15 0.43 20.54
N HIS A 180 3.02 -0.19 19.37
CA HIS A 180 4.13 -0.44 18.46
C HIS A 180 4.38 0.70 17.45
N TRP A 181 5.65 0.98 17.20
CA TRP A 181 6.12 1.78 16.06
C TRP A 181 6.48 0.88 14.90
N PHE A 182 5.97 1.27 13.73
CA PHE A 182 6.34 0.67 12.45
C PHE A 182 6.95 1.74 11.58
N ALA A 183 8.11 1.44 11.03
CA ALA A 183 8.73 2.30 10.05
C ALA A 183 9.21 1.50 8.86
N PHE A 184 9.13 2.09 7.69
CA PHE A 184 9.78 1.59 6.50
C PHE A 184 10.96 2.49 6.20
N GLN A 185 12.12 1.87 5.97
CA GLN A 185 13.37 2.57 5.76
C GLN A 185 13.73 2.45 4.29
N SER A 186 14.14 3.57 3.69
CA SER A 186 14.84 3.59 2.43
C SER A 186 16.33 3.53 2.70
N HIS A 187 17.05 2.64 2.01
CA HIS A 187 18.50 2.63 2.07
C HIS A 187 19.04 3.50 0.95
N HIS A 188 19.70 4.59 1.31
CA HIS A 188 20.40 5.46 0.40
C HIS A 188 21.91 5.25 0.55
N THR A 189 22.56 4.75 -0.50
CA THR A 189 24.02 4.77 -0.56
C THR A 189 24.49 6.22 -0.68
N VAL A 190 25.34 6.67 0.23
CA VAL A 190 26.04 7.95 0.10
C VAL A 190 27.02 7.83 -1.07
N HIS A 191 26.85 8.64 -2.12
CA HIS A 191 27.81 8.78 -3.20
C HIS A 191 28.87 9.82 -2.87
#